data_AF-A0A1X2HKV4-F1
#
_entry.id   AF-A0A1X2HKV4-F1
#
_cell.length_a   1.000
_cell.length_b   1.000
_cell.length_c   1.000
_cell.angle_alpha   90.00
_cell.angle_beta   90.00
_cell.angle_gamma   90.00
#
_symmetry.space_group_name_H-M   'P 1'
#
loop_
_entity.id
_entity.type
_entity.pdbx_description
1 polymer ?
#
loop_
_entity_poly.entity_id
_entity_poly.type
_entity_poly.pdbx_seq_one_letter_code
_entity_poly.pdbx_strand_id
1 'polypeptide(L)'
;MFSGETQVLQQHRLPDMRRQCSDTVVLPSMRHLVDTHHYTRPSSASPPPTTTTFQAQWLYFSNARWIPLDTHNHTKLERTLQLGGVFVDIQDSHFPDVQRIRVFPGADYLSYLGIRYRISRVFLPAL
;
A
#
# COMPACT_ATOMS: atom_id res chain seq x y z
N MET A 1 -39.87 25.08 -27.74
CA MET A 1 -38.67 24.60 -28.47
C MET A 1 -37.77 23.96 -27.44
N PHE A 2 -37.68 22.63 -27.44
CA PHE A 2 -36.72 21.88 -26.62
C PHE A 2 -35.48 21.62 -27.47
N SER A 3 -34.30 22.08 -27.05
CA SER A 3 -33.02 21.52 -27.46
C SER A 3 -31.87 22.11 -26.65
N GLY A 4 -30.89 21.28 -26.30
CA GLY A 4 -29.65 21.65 -25.61
C GLY A 4 -29.36 20.69 -24.45
N GLU A 5 -29.22 19.40 -24.71
CA GLU A 5 -27.91 18.73 -24.86
C GLU A 5 -27.12 18.64 -23.54
N THR A 6 -27.37 17.53 -22.85
CA THR A 6 -26.66 17.04 -21.67
C THR A 6 -25.23 16.63 -22.08
N GLN A 7 -24.22 17.35 -21.61
CA GLN A 7 -22.82 16.94 -21.78
C GLN A 7 -22.51 15.73 -20.89
N VAL A 8 -22.15 14.63 -21.55
CA VAL A 8 -21.78 13.36 -20.93
C VAL A 8 -20.41 13.50 -20.27
N LEU A 9 -20.38 13.20 -18.98
CA LEU A 9 -19.22 13.05 -18.11
C LEU A 9 -18.20 12.05 -18.70
N GLN A 10 -17.08 12.56 -19.23
CA GLN A 10 -15.98 11.73 -19.69
C GLN A 10 -15.17 11.25 -18.47
N GLN A 11 -15.57 10.11 -17.92
CA GLN A 11 -14.80 9.37 -16.90
C GLN A 11 -13.55 8.76 -17.54
N HIS A 12 -12.39 9.40 -17.36
CA HIS A 12 -11.10 8.74 -17.54
C HIS A 12 -10.91 7.70 -16.42
N ARG A 13 -11.16 6.42 -16.74
CA ARG A 13 -10.78 5.27 -15.90
C ARG A 13 -9.25 5.21 -15.80
N LEU A 14 -8.73 5.41 -14.60
CA LEU A 14 -7.37 5.00 -14.25
C LEU A 14 -7.28 3.46 -14.34
N PRO A 15 -6.16 2.88 -14.79
CA PRO A 15 -5.96 1.44 -14.74
C PRO A 15 -5.95 0.97 -13.27
N ASP A 16 -6.82 0.00 -13.00
CA ASP A 16 -7.02 -0.62 -11.70
C ASP A 16 -5.80 -1.51 -11.37
N MET A 17 -4.89 -0.99 -10.55
CA MET A 17 -3.71 -1.72 -10.08
C MET A 17 -3.96 -2.55 -8.81
N ARG A 18 -5.23 -2.77 -8.43
CA ARG A 18 -5.58 -3.72 -7.37
C ARG A 18 -6.00 -5.05 -7.97
N ARG A 19 -5.03 -5.92 -8.26
CA ARG A 19 -5.20 -7.40 -8.29
C ARG A 19 -3.87 -8.08 -8.65
N GLN A 20 -3.12 -8.51 -7.64
CA GLN A 20 -2.51 -9.84 -7.61
C GLN A 20 -1.76 -10.04 -6.29
N CYS A 21 -2.48 -10.49 -5.29
CA CYS A 21 -1.92 -11.32 -4.21
C CYS A 21 -2.95 -12.42 -3.96
N SER A 22 -2.91 -13.45 -4.81
CA SER A 22 -3.66 -14.68 -4.61
C SER A 22 -2.66 -15.83 -4.50
N ASP A 23 -1.75 -15.74 -3.55
CA ASP A 23 -1.00 -16.92 -3.11
C ASP A 23 -1.87 -17.66 -2.10
N THR A 24 -2.73 -18.51 -2.65
CA THR A 24 -3.39 -19.59 -1.92
C THR A 24 -2.29 -20.44 -1.27
N VAL A 25 -2.12 -20.29 0.05
CA VAL A 25 -1.26 -21.17 0.85
C VAL A 25 -1.92 -22.55 0.87
N VAL A 26 -1.52 -23.41 -0.06
CA VAL A 26 -1.82 -24.84 0.02
C VAL A 26 -0.90 -25.43 1.09
N LEU A 27 -1.42 -25.58 2.30
CA LEU A 27 -0.80 -26.40 3.35
C LEU A 27 -0.74 -27.86 2.87
N PRO A 28 0.43 -28.52 2.77
CA PRO A 28 0.46 -29.95 2.52
C PRO A 28 0.01 -30.70 3.76
N SER A 29 -1.07 -31.47 3.58
CA SER A 29 -1.61 -32.44 4.54
C SER A 29 -0.58 -33.55 4.81
N MET A 30 -0.09 -33.64 6.05
CA MET A 30 0.76 -34.74 6.53
C MET A 30 -0.09 -35.98 6.81
N ARG A 31 -0.21 -36.89 5.84
CA ARG A 31 -0.58 -38.30 6.11
C ARG A 31 0.20 -39.26 5.21
N HIS A 32 1.09 -39.99 5.87
CA HIS A 32 1.75 -41.27 5.56
C HIS A 32 1.60 -41.87 4.14
N LEU A 33 2.75 -42.12 3.52
CA LEU A 33 3.10 -43.48 3.10
C LEU A 33 4.62 -43.68 3.15
N VAL A 34 5.03 -44.71 3.88
CA VAL A 34 6.38 -45.27 3.88
C VAL A 34 6.64 -45.93 2.52
N ASP A 35 7.78 -45.65 1.88
CA ASP A 35 8.69 -46.73 1.47
C ASP A 35 10.09 -46.25 1.07
N THR A 36 11.01 -47.17 1.28
CA THR A 36 12.46 -47.14 1.15
C THR A 36 12.90 -46.94 -0.29
N HIS A 37 13.84 -46.04 -0.58
CA HIS A 37 14.96 -46.24 -1.52
C HIS A 37 16.01 -45.13 -1.37
N HIS A 38 17.25 -45.54 -1.08
CA HIS A 38 18.43 -44.69 -1.04
C HIS A 38 18.75 -44.08 -2.41
N TYR A 39 18.70 -42.75 -2.51
CA TYR A 39 19.58 -41.98 -3.38
C TYR A 39 19.98 -40.71 -2.63
N THR A 40 21.27 -40.60 -2.30
CA THR A 40 21.87 -39.38 -1.76
C THR A 40 21.83 -38.31 -2.85
N ARG A 41 20.74 -37.54 -2.88
CA ARG A 41 20.62 -36.34 -3.70
C ARG A 41 21.67 -35.34 -3.22
N PRO A 42 22.60 -34.86 -4.08
CA PRO A 42 23.38 -33.69 -3.75
C PRO A 42 22.39 -32.56 -3.45
N SER A 43 22.48 -32.02 -2.24
CA SER A 43 21.68 -30.89 -1.80
C SER A 43 21.85 -29.76 -2.79
N SER A 44 20.88 -29.62 -3.70
CA SER A 44 20.70 -28.44 -4.54
C SER A 44 20.35 -27.31 -3.58
N ALA A 45 21.38 -26.66 -3.02
CA ALA A 45 21.23 -25.45 -2.23
C ALA A 45 20.42 -24.48 -3.11
N SER A 46 19.16 -24.29 -2.74
CA SER A 46 18.34 -23.24 -3.32
C SER A 46 19.11 -21.94 -3.10
N PRO A 47 19.28 -21.07 -4.11
CA PRO A 47 19.83 -19.75 -3.84
C PRO A 47 18.98 -19.11 -2.73
N PRO A 48 19.59 -18.43 -1.74
CA PRO A 48 18.83 -17.77 -0.69
C PRO A 48 17.82 -16.83 -1.35
N PRO A 49 16.57 -16.75 -0.86
CA PRO A 49 15.61 -15.81 -1.41
C PRO A 49 16.22 -14.41 -1.31
N THR A 50 16.50 -13.80 -2.45
CA THR A 50 16.86 -12.39 -2.55
C THR A 50 15.62 -11.61 -2.13
N THR A 51 15.52 -11.32 -0.83
CA THR A 51 14.46 -10.49 -0.29
C THR A 51 14.75 -9.06 -0.71
N THR A 52 14.22 -8.65 -1.86
CA THR A 52 14.23 -7.25 -2.28
C THR A 52 13.52 -6.46 -1.17
N THR A 53 14.29 -5.64 -0.45
CA THR A 53 13.74 -4.79 0.60
C THR A 53 13.08 -3.60 -0.09
N PHE A 54 11.83 -3.33 0.25
CA PHE A 54 11.10 -2.17 -0.27
C PHE A 54 10.86 -1.17 0.86
N GLN A 55 11.03 0.12 0.56
CA GLN A 55 10.68 1.20 1.47
C GLN A 55 9.35 1.82 1.04
N ALA A 56 8.43 1.97 2.00
CA ALA A 56 7.18 2.67 1.75
C ALA A 56 7.39 4.20 1.78
N GLN A 57 6.92 4.88 0.75
CA GLN A 57 6.80 6.33 0.71
C GLN A 57 5.32 6.71 0.67
N TRP A 58 4.93 7.65 1.53
CA TRP A 58 3.57 8.14 1.61
C TRP A 58 3.44 9.49 0.94
N LEU A 59 2.39 9.64 0.13
CA LEU A 59 2.12 10.87 -0.61
C LEU A 59 0.68 11.30 -0.37
N TYR A 60 0.42 12.60 -0.40
CA TYR A 60 -0.92 13.16 -0.51
C TYR A 60 -1.10 13.89 -1.83
N PHE A 61 -2.32 13.93 -2.33
CA PHE A 61 -2.66 14.60 -3.58
C PHE A 61 -3.15 16.01 -3.30
N SER A 62 -2.45 17.02 -3.83
CA SER A 62 -2.84 18.42 -3.72
C SER A 62 -2.31 19.19 -4.93
N ASN A 63 -3.01 20.24 -5.36
CA ASN A 63 -2.61 21.08 -6.50
C ASN A 63 -2.24 20.27 -7.75
N ALA A 64 -3.05 19.27 -8.09
CA ALA A 64 -2.85 18.36 -9.22
C ALA A 64 -1.53 17.55 -9.21
N ARG A 65 -0.87 17.42 -8.05
CA ARG A 65 0.38 16.66 -7.89
C ARG A 65 0.37 15.77 -6.65
N TRP A 66 1.17 14.72 -6.70
CA TRP A 66 1.50 13.90 -5.53
C TRP A 66 2.67 14.52 -4.78
N ILE A 67 2.49 14.80 -3.50
CA ILE A 67 3.47 15.45 -2.63
C ILE A 67 3.84 14.46 -1.52
N PRO A 68 5.12 14.16 -1.29
CA PRO A 68 5.52 13.26 -0.21
C PRO A 68 5.20 13.88 1.15
N LEU A 69 4.75 13.05 2.10
CA LEU A 69 4.71 13.42 3.51
C LEU A 69 6.14 13.40 4.09
N ASP A 70 6.32 14.01 5.25
CA ASP A 70 7.62 14.01 5.92
C ASP A 70 8.06 12.57 6.26
N THR A 71 9.34 12.28 6.08
CA THR A 71 9.90 10.93 6.22
C THR A 71 9.63 10.30 7.59
N HIS A 72 9.62 11.07 8.68
CA HIS A 72 9.33 10.55 10.02
C HIS A 72 7.89 10.06 10.17
N ASN A 73 6.96 10.55 9.35
CA ASN A 73 5.56 10.12 9.36
C ASN A 73 5.38 8.74 8.70
N HIS A 74 6.25 8.36 7.76
CA HIS A 74 6.13 7.10 7.01
C HIS A 74 6.11 5.88 7.93
N THR A 75 7.05 5.79 8.88
CA THR A 75 7.13 4.67 9.82
C THR A 75 5.87 4.57 10.69
N LYS A 76 5.28 5.71 11.04
CA LYS A 76 4.06 5.75 11.87
C LYS A 76 2.85 5.25 11.09
N LEU A 77 2.74 5.63 9.81
CA LEU A 77 1.69 5.17 8.90
C LEU A 77 1.80 3.67 8.62
N GLU A 78 3.01 3.16 8.32
CA GLU A 78 3.23 1.72 8.14
C GLU A 78 2.89 0.91 9.39
N ARG A 79 3.36 1.35 10.56
CA ARG A 79 3.06 0.67 11.82
C ARG A 79 1.55 0.65 12.09
N THR A 80 0.84 1.73 11.77
CA THR A 80 -0.62 1.81 11.94
C THR A 80 -1.32 0.75 11.10
N LEU A 81 -0.94 0.58 9.83
CA LEU A 81 -1.48 -0.49 8.98
C LEU A 81 -1.15 -1.89 9.51
N GLN A 82 0.10 -2.13 9.91
CA GLN A 82 0.56 -3.43 10.41
C GLN A 82 -0.19 -3.86 11.67
N LEU A 83 -0.54 -2.91 12.54
CA LEU A 83 -1.29 -3.16 13.77
C LEU A 83 -2.82 -3.16 13.55
N GLY A 84 -3.30 -3.02 12.31
CA GLY A 84 -4.74 -2.93 12.02
C GLY A 84 -5.41 -1.65 12.55
N GLY A 85 -4.64 -0.58 12.76
CA GLY A 85 -5.13 0.71 13.22
C GLY A 85 -5.96 1.43 12.14
N VAL A 86 -6.99 2.15 12.58
CA VAL A 86 -7.93 2.86 11.69
C VAL A 86 -7.38 4.21 11.24
N PHE A 87 -6.79 4.96 12.17
CA PHE A 87 -6.23 6.28 11.92
C PHE A 87 -5.01 6.55 12.77
N VAL A 88 -4.23 7.55 12.35
CA VAL A 88 -3.12 8.09 13.12
C VAL A 88 -3.04 9.59 12.94
N ASP A 89 -2.82 10.30 14.04
CA ASP A 89 -2.57 11.74 14.00
C ASP A 89 -1.06 11.97 13.78
N ILE A 90 -0.70 12.72 12.73
CA ILE A 90 0.69 13.04 12.36
C ILE A 90 0.91 14.55 12.36
N GLN A 91 2.16 14.98 12.51
CA GLN A 91 2.57 16.36 12.31
C GLN A 91 3.42 16.40 11.04
N ASP A 92 3.05 17.27 10.11
CA ASP A 92 3.66 17.31 8.79
C ASP A 92 3.88 18.76 8.35
N SER A 93 5.06 19.04 7.81
CA SER A 93 5.51 20.39 7.44
C SER A 93 4.62 21.06 6.38
N HIS A 94 3.89 20.28 5.58
CA HIS A 94 2.96 20.79 4.57
C HIS A 94 1.64 21.35 5.14
N PHE A 95 1.38 21.13 6.42
CA PHE A 95 0.15 21.55 7.11
C PHE A 95 0.50 22.41 8.34
N PRO A 96 1.13 23.58 8.17
CA PRO A 96 1.71 24.35 9.27
C PRO A 96 0.66 24.97 10.22
N ASP A 97 -0.59 25.13 9.76
CA ASP A 97 -1.64 25.79 10.55
C ASP A 97 -2.22 24.90 11.66
N VAL A 98 -1.85 23.61 11.68
CA VAL A 98 -2.35 22.65 12.67
C VAL A 98 -1.22 21.87 13.30
N GLN A 99 -1.36 21.57 14.59
CA GLN A 99 -0.38 20.74 15.29
C GLN A 99 -0.37 19.31 14.76
N ARG A 100 -1.55 18.79 14.37
CA ARG A 100 -1.70 17.43 13.86
C ARG A 100 -2.81 17.34 12.82
N ILE A 101 -2.57 16.51 11.80
CA ILE A 101 -3.58 16.05 10.84
C ILE A 101 -3.90 14.59 11.08
N ARG A 102 -5.16 14.21 10.86
CA ARG A 102 -5.58 12.81 11.00
C ARG A 102 -5.48 12.10 9.67
N VAL A 103 -4.76 10.98 9.64
CA VAL A 103 -4.59 10.15 8.45
C VAL A 103 -5.29 8.81 8.66
N PHE A 104 -6.02 8.37 7.64
CA PHE A 104 -6.73 7.08 7.60
C PHE A 104 -6.09 6.19 6.53
N PRO A 105 -4.96 5.54 6.84
CA PRO A 105 -4.14 4.85 5.84
C PRO A 105 -4.87 3.68 5.16
N GLY A 106 -5.78 2.99 5.87
CA GLY A 106 -6.59 1.91 5.27
C GLY A 106 -7.74 2.40 4.37
N ALA A 107 -8.08 3.69 4.44
CA ALA A 107 -9.14 4.31 3.66
C ALA A 107 -8.60 5.29 2.60
N ASP A 108 -7.28 5.35 2.43
CA ASP A 108 -6.59 6.15 1.41
C ASP A 108 -6.94 7.65 1.44
N TYR A 109 -7.14 8.23 2.65
CA TYR A 109 -7.28 9.68 2.81
C TYR A 109 -6.67 10.24 4.10
N LEU A 110 -6.38 11.54 4.08
CA LEU A 110 -6.15 12.35 5.28
C LEU A 110 -7.22 13.43 5.41
N SER A 111 -7.47 13.89 6.63
CA SER A 111 -8.41 14.96 6.94
C SER A 111 -7.67 16.17 7.51
N TYR A 112 -7.86 17.30 6.86
CA TYR A 112 -7.29 18.60 7.23
C TYR A 112 -8.39 19.66 7.20
N LEU A 113 -8.71 20.26 8.35
CA LEU A 113 -9.74 21.30 8.49
C LEU A 113 -11.10 20.93 7.85
N GLY A 114 -11.51 19.66 7.98
CA GLY A 114 -12.75 19.14 7.40
C GLY A 114 -12.66 18.76 5.92
N ILE A 115 -11.57 19.10 5.23
CA ILE A 115 -11.32 18.70 3.84
C ILE A 115 -10.62 17.33 3.83
N ARG A 116 -11.04 16.47 2.89
CA ARG A 116 -10.43 15.16 2.67
C ARG A 116 -9.48 15.21 1.48
N TYR A 117 -8.21 14.88 1.72
CA TYR A 117 -7.20 14.75 0.68
C TYR A 117 -6.91 13.27 0.44
N ARG A 118 -6.77 12.86 -0.82
CA ARG A 118 -6.36 11.50 -1.18
C ARG A 118 -4.91 11.29 -0.76
N ILE A 119 -4.60 10.09 -0.30
CA ILE A 119 -3.21 9.66 -0.08
C ILE A 119 -2.91 8.41 -0.90
N SER A 120 -1.63 8.12 -1.05
CA SER A 120 -1.14 6.89 -1.68
C SER A 120 0.12 6.43 -0.98
N ARG A 121 0.28 5.10 -0.91
CA ARG A 121 1.51 4.44 -0.50
C ARG A 121 2.17 3.84 -1.73
N VAL A 122 3.42 4.18 -1.97
CA VAL A 122 4.24 3.57 -3.03
C VAL A 122 5.41 2.82 -2.41
N PHE A 123 5.78 1.68 -3.01
CA PHE A 123 6.92 0.88 -2.60
C PHE A 123 8.08 1.16 -3.54
N LEU A 124 9.17 1.71 -2.99
CA LEU A 124 10.39 1.98 -3.71
C LEU A 124 11.41 0.89 -3.39
N PRO A 125 12.23 0.45 -4.36
CA PRO A 125 13.35 -0.44 -4.07
C PRO A 125 14.30 0.24 -3.08
N ALA A 126 14.70 -0.46 -2.03
CA ALA A 126 15.74 0.02 -1.13
C ALA A 126 17.07 0.06 -1.89
N LEU A 127 17.76 1.22 -1.84
CA LEU A 127 19.10 1.41 -2.38
C LEU A 127 20.16 0.77 -1.47
#